data_AF-A0A255TP36-F1
#
_entry.id   AF-A0A255TP36-F1
#
_cell.length_a   1.000
_cell.length_b   1.000
_cell.length_c   1.000
_cell.angle_alpha   90.00
_cell.angle_beta   90.00
_cell.angle_gamma   90.00
#
_symmetry.space_group_name_H-M   'P 1'
#
loop_
_entity.id
_entity.type
_entity.pdbx_description
1 polymer ?
#
loop_
_entity_poly.entity_id
_entity_poly.type
_entity_poly.pdbx_seq_one_letter_code
_entity_poly.pdbx_strand_id
1 'polypeptide(L)'
;MKNLYYCTKKNVYLITKNDDGTLTFTPEAKNAGAMIMQRGGISAFLDHCIEDERDFKEFVEDRELVAKKQKEYREAMRLQSANAEKESVAKAYNEMLSKYGMSIGNIDKSVAIEASVDNLYVLMRYLRSIPWGQWQLPTLSQGYSANQYDCDGKIAVTIILNDGITTEDGKVVKKLQYGAPMGHLSNYTNIGRL
;
A
#
# COMPACT_ATOMS: atom_id res chain seq x y z
N MET A 1 -3.76 -21.58 -39.73
CA MET A 1 -4.42 -20.31 -40.12
C MET A 1 -4.40 -19.46 -38.86
N LYS A 2 -3.81 -18.25 -38.89
CA LYS A 2 -3.67 -17.44 -37.68
C LYS A 2 -4.95 -16.66 -37.41
N ASN A 3 -5.39 -16.67 -36.17
CA ASN A 3 -6.53 -15.89 -35.68
C ASN A 3 -6.03 -14.51 -35.25
N LEU A 4 -6.86 -13.48 -35.43
CA LEU A 4 -6.57 -12.11 -34.99
C LEU A 4 -7.38 -11.81 -33.73
N TYR A 5 -6.72 -11.46 -32.64
CA TYR A 5 -7.38 -11.16 -31.37
C TYR A 5 -7.17 -9.71 -30.96
N TYR A 6 -8.23 -9.02 -30.57
CA TYR A 6 -8.14 -7.70 -29.93
C TYR A 6 -8.43 -7.82 -28.44
N CYS A 7 -7.49 -7.37 -27.61
CA CYS A 7 -7.60 -7.41 -26.16
C CYS A 7 -7.85 -6.02 -25.58
N THR A 8 -8.86 -5.91 -24.73
CA THR A 8 -9.06 -4.76 -23.84
C THR A 8 -8.70 -5.12 -22.41
N LYS A 9 -8.85 -4.19 -21.46
CA LYS A 9 -8.66 -4.49 -20.03
C LYS A 9 -9.62 -5.55 -19.49
N LYS A 10 -10.79 -5.74 -20.13
CA LYS A 10 -11.88 -6.59 -19.60
C LYS A 10 -12.30 -7.71 -20.53
N ASN A 11 -12.15 -7.53 -21.84
CA ASN A 11 -12.67 -8.44 -22.86
C ASN A 11 -11.61 -8.78 -23.89
N VAL A 12 -11.74 -9.96 -24.49
CA VAL A 12 -11.00 -10.43 -25.65
C VAL A 12 -11.99 -10.64 -26.79
N TYR A 13 -11.59 -10.27 -28.00
CA TYR A 13 -12.39 -10.37 -29.21
C TYR A 13 -11.61 -11.11 -30.28
N LEU A 14 -12.21 -12.08 -30.95
CA LEU A 14 -11.76 -12.58 -32.24
C LEU A 14 -12.20 -11.56 -33.32
N ILE A 15 -11.25 -11.17 -34.16
CA ILE A 15 -11.44 -10.20 -35.23
C ILE A 15 -11.40 -10.92 -36.56
N THR A 16 -12.50 -10.83 -37.31
CA THR A 16 -12.58 -11.34 -38.69
C THR A 16 -12.69 -10.16 -39.64
N LYS A 17 -11.83 -10.13 -40.67
CA LYS A 17 -11.92 -9.16 -41.75
C LYS A 17 -12.86 -9.68 -42.83
N ASN A 18 -13.90 -8.91 -43.16
CA ASN A 18 -14.87 -9.24 -44.20
C ASN A 18 -14.37 -8.76 -45.58
N ASP A 19 -14.96 -9.28 -46.65
CA ASP A 19 -14.59 -8.94 -48.04
C ASP A 19 -14.83 -7.46 -48.40
N ASP A 20 -15.82 -6.83 -47.75
CA ASP A 20 -16.13 -5.39 -47.89
C ASP A 20 -15.15 -4.47 -47.13
N GLY A 21 -14.15 -5.05 -46.46
CA GLY A 21 -13.15 -4.34 -45.68
C GLY A 21 -13.58 -3.97 -44.26
N THR A 22 -14.81 -4.33 -43.85
CA THR A 22 -15.27 -4.16 -42.47
C THR A 22 -14.70 -5.24 -41.53
N LEU A 23 -14.81 -5.02 -40.22
CA LEU A 23 -14.34 -5.95 -39.19
C LEU A 23 -15.50 -6.46 -38.34
N THR A 24 -15.54 -7.78 -38.14
CA THR A 24 -16.46 -8.46 -37.23
C THR A 24 -15.77 -8.78 -35.92
N PHE A 25 -16.42 -8.47 -34.79
CA PHE A 25 -15.94 -8.78 -33.44
C PHE A 25 -16.75 -9.94 -32.88
N THR A 26 -16.07 -10.98 -32.41
CA THR A 26 -16.69 -12.10 -31.72
C THR A 26 -16.07 -12.25 -30.33
N PRO A 27 -16.83 -12.06 -29.23
CA PRO A 27 -18.25 -11.69 -29.18
C PRO A 27 -18.51 -10.24 -29.65
N GLU A 28 -19.77 -9.92 -29.94
CA GLU A 28 -20.16 -8.59 -30.43
C GLU A 28 -19.73 -7.47 -29.47
N ALA A 29 -19.06 -6.46 -30.00
CA ALA A 29 -18.60 -5.30 -29.24
C ALA A 29 -19.58 -4.12 -29.40
N LYS A 30 -20.24 -3.71 -28.30
CA LYS A 30 -21.22 -2.61 -28.28
C LYS A 30 -20.74 -1.29 -28.90
N ASN A 31 -19.43 -1.03 -28.92
CA ASN A 31 -18.83 0.21 -29.42
C ASN A 31 -17.68 -0.04 -30.42
N ALA A 32 -17.77 -1.10 -31.24
CA ALA A 32 -16.70 -1.52 -32.16
C ALA A 32 -16.16 -0.36 -33.02
N GLY A 33 -17.04 0.44 -33.63
CA GLY A 33 -16.65 1.57 -34.47
C GLY A 33 -15.82 2.63 -33.72
N ALA A 34 -16.21 2.97 -32.50
CA ALA A 34 -15.45 3.91 -31.68
C ALA A 34 -14.07 3.35 -31.28
N MET A 35 -13.97 2.05 -31.00
CA MET A 35 -12.69 1.39 -30.69
C MET A 35 -11.72 1.46 -31.86
N ILE A 36 -12.21 1.23 -33.09
CA ILE A 36 -11.41 1.34 -34.32
C ILE A 36 -10.96 2.80 -34.53
N MET A 37 -11.87 3.76 -34.42
CA MET A 37 -11.54 5.17 -34.64
C MET A 37 -10.53 5.71 -33.62
N GLN A 38 -10.64 5.33 -32.35
CA GLN A 38 -9.66 5.70 -31.32
C GLN A 38 -8.25 5.17 -31.60
N ARG A 39 -8.12 4.11 -32.41
CA ARG A 39 -6.84 3.55 -32.84
C ARG A 39 -6.33 4.13 -34.16
N GLY A 40 -7.03 5.10 -34.75
CA GLY A 40 -6.63 5.72 -36.01
C GLY A 40 -7.18 5.02 -37.26
N GLY A 41 -8.30 4.30 -37.13
CA GLY A 41 -8.95 3.60 -38.25
C GLY A 41 -8.57 2.13 -38.36
N ILE A 42 -9.10 1.43 -39.37
CA ILE A 42 -9.05 -0.04 -39.48
C ILE A 42 -7.62 -0.57 -39.57
N SER A 43 -6.77 0.02 -40.41
CA SER A 43 -5.38 -0.44 -40.56
C SER A 43 -4.62 -0.37 -39.24
N ALA A 44 -4.64 0.81 -38.60
CA ALA A 44 -3.96 1.02 -37.33
C ALA A 44 -4.58 0.19 -36.20
N PHE A 45 -5.89 -0.11 -36.24
CA PHE A 45 -6.52 -1.03 -35.31
C PHE A 45 -6.00 -2.47 -35.46
N LEU A 46 -5.85 -2.96 -36.70
CA LEU A 46 -5.33 -4.31 -36.96
C LEU A 46 -3.87 -4.47 -36.51
N ASP A 47 -3.05 -3.42 -36.59
CA ASP A 47 -1.68 -3.43 -36.04
C ASP A 47 -1.64 -3.64 -34.51
N HIS A 48 -2.74 -3.37 -33.81
CA HIS A 48 -2.89 -3.61 -32.38
C HIS A 48 -3.54 -4.95 -32.04
N CYS A 49 -3.92 -5.73 -33.06
CA CYS A 49 -4.40 -7.09 -32.87
C CYS A 49 -3.22 -8.04 -32.67
N ILE A 50 -3.49 -9.12 -31.95
CA ILE A 50 -2.53 -10.17 -31.64
C ILE A 50 -2.83 -11.32 -32.60
N GLU A 51 -1.86 -11.68 -33.43
CA GLU A 51 -1.93 -12.91 -34.21
C GLU A 51 -1.57 -14.12 -33.34
N ASP A 52 -2.44 -15.12 -33.30
CA ASP A 52 -2.21 -16.34 -32.54
C ASP A 52 -2.86 -17.55 -33.23
N GLU A 53 -2.24 -18.71 -33.10
CA GLU A 53 -2.70 -19.95 -33.75
C GLU A 53 -3.76 -20.69 -32.94
N ARG A 54 -3.85 -20.41 -31.63
CA ARG A 54 -4.84 -20.98 -30.73
C ARG A 54 -6.25 -20.57 -31.13
N ASP A 55 -7.23 -21.41 -30.80
CA ASP A 55 -8.63 -21.05 -30.96
C ASP A 55 -9.07 -20.00 -29.93
N PHE A 56 -10.25 -19.41 -30.12
CA PHE A 56 -10.73 -18.32 -29.27
C PHE A 56 -10.86 -18.74 -27.81
N LYS A 57 -11.28 -19.98 -27.54
CA LYS A 57 -11.47 -20.48 -26.18
C LYS A 57 -10.11 -20.65 -25.49
N GLU A 58 -9.17 -21.32 -26.15
CA GLU A 58 -7.82 -21.53 -25.64
C GLU A 58 -7.10 -20.20 -25.38
N PHE A 59 -7.24 -19.24 -26.31
CA PHE A 59 -6.63 -17.92 -26.17
C PHE A 59 -7.23 -17.14 -24.99
N VAL A 60 -8.56 -17.16 -24.81
CA VAL A 60 -9.22 -16.51 -23.67
C VAL A 60 -8.77 -17.13 -22.34
N GLU A 61 -8.76 -18.47 -22.24
CA GLU A 61 -8.35 -19.19 -21.04
C GLU A 61 -6.90 -18.85 -20.63
N ASP A 62 -5.97 -18.76 -21.59
CA ASP A 62 -4.59 -18.35 -21.32
C ASP A 62 -4.51 -16.90 -20.82
N ARG A 63 -5.27 -15.97 -21.42
CA ARG A 63 -5.30 -14.56 -20.98
C ARG A 63 -5.83 -14.43 -19.56
N GLU A 64 -6.87 -15.19 -19.21
CA GLU A 64 -7.40 -15.25 -17.85
C GLU A 64 -6.38 -15.84 -16.87
N LEU A 65 -5.67 -16.91 -17.27
CA LEU A 65 -4.63 -17.52 -16.46
C LEU A 65 -3.47 -16.53 -16.20
N VAL A 66 -3.01 -15.81 -17.22
CA VAL A 66 -1.97 -14.77 -17.06
C VAL A 66 -2.46 -13.65 -16.14
N ALA A 67 -3.70 -13.19 -16.33
CA ALA A 67 -4.27 -12.13 -15.47
C ALA A 67 -4.38 -12.58 -14.01
N LYS A 68 -4.77 -13.84 -13.77
CA LYS A 68 -4.82 -14.45 -12.44
C LYS A 68 -3.43 -14.52 -11.81
N LYS A 69 -2.44 -15.07 -12.53
CA LYS A 69 -1.04 -15.14 -12.06
C LYS A 69 -0.46 -13.77 -11.74
N GLN A 70 -0.74 -12.75 -12.56
CA GLN A 70 -0.31 -11.38 -12.28
C GLN A 70 -0.99 -10.79 -11.04
N LYS A 71 -2.28 -11.10 -10.81
CA LYS A 71 -3.00 -10.67 -9.62
C LYS A 71 -2.39 -11.32 -8.37
N GLU A 72 -2.18 -12.63 -8.39
CA GLU A 72 -1.56 -13.38 -7.30
C GLU A 72 -0.14 -12.88 -7.02
N TYR A 73 0.67 -12.64 -8.06
CA TYR A 73 2.01 -12.09 -7.92
C TYR A 73 1.99 -10.70 -7.26
N ARG A 74 1.09 -9.79 -7.69
CA ARG A 74 0.95 -8.46 -7.08
C ARG A 74 0.52 -8.55 -5.61
N GLU A 75 -0.39 -9.47 -5.29
CA GLU A 75 -0.84 -9.68 -3.92
C GLU A 75 0.27 -10.25 -3.04
N ALA A 76 1.02 -11.23 -3.54
CA ALA A 76 2.19 -11.79 -2.86
C ALA A 76 3.26 -10.72 -2.60
N MET A 77 3.59 -9.90 -3.61
CA MET A 77 4.51 -8.77 -3.45
C MET A 77 4.01 -7.77 -2.41
N ARG A 78 2.71 -7.43 -2.42
CA ARG A 78 2.12 -6.53 -1.41
C ARG A 78 2.27 -7.10 0.00
N LEU A 79 2.00 -8.40 0.17
CA LEU A 79 2.12 -9.08 1.46
C LEU A 79 3.59 -9.13 1.92
N GLN A 80 4.50 -9.44 1.01
CA GLN A 80 5.94 -9.46 1.28
C GLN A 80 6.43 -8.08 1.73
N SER A 81 6.06 -7.01 1.01
CA SER A 81 6.43 -5.64 1.39
C SER A 81 5.82 -5.24 2.75
N ALA A 82 4.57 -5.61 3.02
CA ALA A 82 3.93 -5.33 4.31
C ALA A 82 4.61 -6.08 5.47
N ASN A 83 5.03 -7.34 5.25
CA ASN A 83 5.76 -8.11 6.26
C ASN A 83 7.17 -7.54 6.49
N ALA A 84 7.89 -7.20 5.42
CA ALA A 84 9.20 -6.58 5.51
C ALA A 84 9.14 -5.23 6.25
N GLU A 85 8.09 -4.44 6.04
CA GLU A 85 7.87 -3.20 6.79
C GLU A 85 7.65 -3.47 8.28
N LYS A 86 6.81 -4.45 8.64
CA LYS A 86 6.60 -4.84 10.05
C LYS A 86 7.89 -5.29 10.73
N GLU A 87 8.67 -6.13 10.06
CA GLU A 87 9.97 -6.59 10.55
C GLU A 87 10.95 -5.43 10.72
N SER A 88 11.03 -4.54 9.74
CA SER A 88 11.89 -3.34 9.80
C SER A 88 11.51 -2.43 10.96
N VAL A 89 10.21 -2.23 11.21
CA VAL A 89 9.71 -1.41 12.33
C VAL A 89 10.03 -2.06 13.68
N ALA A 90 9.78 -3.36 13.82
CA ALA A 90 10.12 -4.10 15.04
C ALA A 90 11.63 -4.09 15.32
N LYS A 91 12.45 -4.25 14.27
CA LYS A 91 13.91 -4.16 14.37
C LYS A 91 14.36 -2.78 14.87
N ALA A 92 13.88 -1.70 14.26
CA ALA A 92 14.22 -0.34 14.67
C ALA A 92 13.83 -0.05 16.13
N TYR A 93 12.66 -0.54 16.55
CA TYR A 93 12.22 -0.43 17.95
C TYR A 93 13.11 -1.23 18.90
N ASN A 94 13.46 -2.46 18.56
CA ASN A 94 14.36 -3.26 19.38
C ASN A 94 15.78 -2.68 19.45
N GLU A 95 16.27 -2.08 18.36
CA GLU A 95 17.54 -1.33 18.35
C GLU A 95 17.49 -0.06 19.19
N MET A 96 16.34 0.63 19.24
CA MET A 96 16.15 1.74 20.16
C MET A 96 16.20 1.25 21.61
N LEU A 97 15.50 0.17 21.94
CA LEU A 97 15.47 -0.42 23.28
C LEU A 97 16.84 -0.92 23.74
N SER A 98 17.63 -1.52 22.84
CA SER A 98 18.92 -2.11 23.19
C SER A 98 19.94 -1.08 23.67
N LYS A 99 19.85 0.17 23.20
CA LYS A 99 20.64 1.31 23.70
C LYS A 99 20.44 1.56 25.20
N TYR A 100 19.32 1.07 25.76
CA TYR A 100 18.95 1.19 27.17
C TYR A 100 18.97 -0.18 27.88
N GLY A 101 19.60 -1.20 27.30
CA GLY A 101 19.68 -2.54 27.89
C GLY A 101 18.35 -3.31 27.89
N MET A 102 17.37 -2.89 27.08
CA MET A 102 16.05 -3.53 26.97
C MET A 102 15.88 -4.27 25.65
N SER A 103 14.81 -5.06 25.55
CA SER A 103 14.36 -5.67 24.31
C SER A 103 12.84 -5.78 24.25
N ILE A 104 12.30 -6.07 23.07
CA ILE A 104 10.91 -6.51 22.97
C ILE A 104 10.74 -7.77 23.85
N GLY A 105 9.70 -7.81 24.66
CA GLY A 105 9.47 -8.86 25.66
C GLY A 105 10.12 -8.62 27.02
N ASN A 106 11.09 -7.72 27.12
CA ASN A 106 11.83 -7.44 28.35
C ASN A 106 12.05 -5.93 28.52
N ILE A 107 10.97 -5.24 28.88
CA ILE A 107 10.96 -3.80 29.15
C ILE A 107 11.14 -3.58 30.66
N ASP A 108 12.27 -3.01 31.04
CA ASP A 108 12.52 -2.54 32.41
C ASP A 108 11.92 -1.15 32.59
N LYS A 109 10.81 -1.07 33.34
CA LYS A 109 10.12 0.19 33.60
C LYS A 109 10.89 1.15 34.52
N SER A 110 11.95 0.70 35.18
CA SER A 110 12.82 1.55 35.99
C SER A 110 13.80 2.37 35.14
N VAL A 111 14.05 1.96 33.90
CA VAL A 111 14.92 2.66 32.94
C VAL A 111 14.08 3.59 32.07
N ALA A 112 14.35 4.89 32.17
CA ALA A 112 13.67 5.89 31.34
C ALA A 112 14.42 6.10 30.02
N ILE A 113 13.72 5.89 28.90
CA ILE A 113 14.19 6.23 27.56
C ILE A 113 14.05 7.73 27.34
N GLU A 114 15.04 8.37 26.74
CA GLU A 114 14.93 9.78 26.38
C GLU A 114 13.75 10.00 25.42
N ALA A 115 12.85 10.92 25.76
CA ALA A 115 11.79 11.37 24.86
C ALA A 115 12.37 12.32 23.80
N SER A 116 13.13 11.82 22.83
CA SER A 116 13.55 12.58 21.65
C SER A 116 12.57 12.39 20.49
N VAL A 117 12.61 13.26 19.47
CA VAL A 117 11.80 13.11 18.24
C VAL A 117 12.04 11.74 17.62
N ASP A 118 13.29 11.31 17.50
CA ASP A 118 13.65 10.00 16.92
C ASP A 118 13.08 8.83 17.71
N ASN A 119 13.25 8.82 19.04
CA ASN A 119 12.78 7.71 19.88
C ASN A 119 11.24 7.65 19.87
N LEU A 120 10.58 8.80 19.91
CA LEU A 120 9.13 8.88 19.82
C LEU A 120 8.62 8.45 18.43
N TYR A 121 9.33 8.81 17.36
CA TYR A 121 8.98 8.38 16.00
C TYR A 121 9.05 6.86 15.86
N VAL A 122 10.14 6.26 16.34
CA VAL A 122 10.33 4.80 16.34
C VAL A 122 9.26 4.10 17.19
N LEU A 123 9.02 4.58 18.42
CA LEU A 123 7.98 4.05 19.31
C LEU A 123 6.60 4.10 18.64
N MET A 124 6.18 5.27 18.14
CA MET A 124 4.84 5.44 17.55
C MET A 124 4.65 4.60 16.29
N ARG A 125 5.70 4.43 15.47
CA ARG A 125 5.69 3.51 14.32
C ARG A 125 5.48 2.07 14.78
N TYR A 126 6.20 1.63 15.80
CA TYR A 126 6.05 0.30 16.36
C TYR A 126 4.66 0.06 16.93
N LEU A 127 4.17 0.95 17.79
CA LEU A 127 2.83 0.86 18.37
C LEU A 127 1.74 0.80 17.29
N ARG A 128 1.88 1.55 16.19
CA ARG A 128 0.94 1.50 15.06
C ARG A 128 0.95 0.15 14.34
N SER A 129 2.08 -0.55 14.34
CA SER A 129 2.25 -1.81 13.61
C SER A 129 1.60 -3.03 14.30
N ILE A 130 1.20 -2.87 15.57
CA ILE A 130 0.62 -3.93 16.40
C ILE A 130 -0.68 -3.48 17.09
N PRO A 131 -1.59 -4.42 17.43
CA PRO A 131 -2.80 -4.08 18.18
C PRO A 131 -2.49 -3.49 19.55
N TRP A 132 -3.29 -2.52 20.01
CA TRP A 132 -3.13 -1.86 21.31
C TRP A 132 -3.00 -2.83 22.51
N GLY A 133 -3.70 -3.96 22.49
CA GLY A 133 -3.62 -4.98 23.54
C GLY A 133 -2.29 -5.75 23.63
N GLN A 134 -1.41 -5.61 22.63
CA GLN A 134 -0.08 -6.23 22.61
C GLN A 134 1.05 -5.24 22.95
N TRP A 135 0.71 -3.99 23.26
CA TRP A 135 1.70 -2.96 23.51
C TRP A 135 2.50 -3.23 24.78
N GLN A 136 3.82 -3.10 24.65
CA GLN A 136 4.75 -3.08 25.77
C GLN A 136 5.36 -1.69 25.83
N LEU A 137 4.76 -0.85 26.67
CA LEU A 137 5.09 0.56 26.76
C LEU A 137 6.35 0.76 27.63
N PRO A 138 7.46 1.29 27.08
CA PRO A 138 8.62 1.67 27.86
C PRO A 138 8.32 2.91 28.68
N THR A 139 9.12 3.17 29.71
CA THR A 139 9.10 4.46 30.42
C THR A 139 9.86 5.50 29.58
N LEU A 140 9.29 6.68 29.41
CA LEU A 140 9.96 7.83 28.79
C LEU A 140 10.37 8.86 29.85
N SER A 141 11.44 9.61 29.62
CA SER A 141 11.96 10.64 30.53
C SER A 141 10.95 11.71 30.90
N GLN A 142 10.01 12.03 30.00
CA GLN A 142 8.95 13.04 30.21
C GLN A 142 7.64 12.44 30.76
N GLY A 143 7.56 11.11 30.92
CA GLY A 143 6.29 10.39 31.10
C GLY A 143 5.32 10.60 29.93
N TYR A 144 4.39 9.66 29.72
CA TYR A 144 3.42 9.79 28.64
C TYR A 144 2.22 8.86 28.78
N SER A 145 1.19 9.15 27.98
CA SER A 145 0.11 8.24 27.65
C SER A 145 0.10 8.00 26.14
N ALA A 146 -0.34 6.82 25.72
CA ALA A 146 -0.48 6.45 24.32
C ALA A 146 -1.87 5.88 24.05
N ASN A 147 -2.42 6.17 22.87
CA ASN A 147 -3.72 5.66 22.42
C ASN A 147 -3.65 5.25 20.95
N GLN A 148 -4.52 4.31 20.57
CA GLN A 148 -4.72 3.88 19.18
C GLN A 148 -6.12 4.31 18.73
N TYR A 149 -6.22 4.87 17.52
CA TYR A 149 -7.49 5.30 16.93
C TYR A 149 -7.66 4.64 15.56
N ASP A 150 -8.91 4.29 15.24
CA ASP A 150 -9.32 3.98 13.87
C ASP A 150 -9.84 5.28 13.23
N CYS A 151 -9.11 5.77 12.22
CA CYS A 151 -9.45 6.95 11.44
C CYS A 151 -9.89 6.50 10.03
N ASP A 152 -11.15 6.11 9.88
CA ASP A 152 -11.75 5.65 8.62
C ASP A 152 -11.04 4.43 8.00
N GLY A 153 -10.77 3.40 8.82
CA GLY A 153 -10.05 2.19 8.44
C GLY A 153 -8.53 2.35 8.43
N LYS A 154 -8.02 3.52 8.86
CA LYS A 154 -6.58 3.76 9.04
C LYS A 154 -6.25 3.90 10.51
N ILE A 155 -5.43 2.97 10.99
CA ILE A 155 -4.92 3.01 12.35
C ILE A 155 -3.94 4.19 12.51
N ALA A 156 -4.19 5.01 13.54
CA ALA A 156 -3.32 6.07 14.01
C ALA A 156 -2.94 5.83 15.48
N VAL A 157 -1.76 6.30 15.87
CA VAL A 157 -1.31 6.29 17.26
C VAL A 157 -1.10 7.72 17.72
N THR A 158 -1.48 8.02 18.94
CA THR A 158 -1.18 9.29 19.59
C THR A 158 -0.33 9.07 20.83
N ILE A 159 0.55 10.02 21.12
CA ILE A 159 1.26 10.13 22.38
C ILE A 159 0.97 11.52 22.98
N ILE A 160 0.70 11.57 24.28
CA ILE A 160 0.64 12.80 25.07
C ILE A 160 1.72 12.74 26.13
N LEU A 161 2.69 13.64 26.04
CA LEU A 161 3.78 13.81 27.00
C LEU A 161 3.35 14.71 28.15
N ASN A 162 3.85 14.48 29.36
CA ASN A 162 3.52 15.35 30.50
C ASN A 162 4.16 16.74 30.32
N ASP A 163 5.46 16.74 30.02
CA ASP A 163 6.28 17.96 29.97
C ASP A 163 6.55 18.44 28.54
N GLY A 164 6.53 17.53 27.56
CA GLY A 164 6.73 17.84 26.14
C GLY A 164 8.18 17.69 25.67
N ILE A 165 8.40 17.90 24.38
CA ILE A 165 9.72 17.91 23.74
C ILE A 165 9.92 19.21 22.97
N THR A 166 11.17 19.66 22.89
CA THR A 166 11.53 20.82 22.07
C THR A 166 11.94 20.32 20.68
N THR A 167 11.30 20.84 19.66
CA THR A 167 11.60 20.57 18.24
C THR A 167 12.82 21.37 17.78
N GLU A 168 13.37 21.05 16.61
CA GLU A 168 14.52 21.79 16.05
C GLU A 168 14.23 23.29 15.85
N ASP A 169 12.97 23.67 15.59
CA ASP A 169 12.52 25.07 15.49
C ASP A 169 12.19 25.72 16.85
N GLY A 170 12.54 25.07 17.97
CA GLY A 170 12.41 25.59 19.33
C GLY A 170 11.00 25.53 19.91
N LYS A 171 10.04 24.87 19.24
CA LYS A 171 8.66 24.74 19.75
C LYS A 171 8.55 23.58 20.73
N VAL A 172 7.80 23.80 21.81
CA VAL A 172 7.47 22.72 22.74
C VAL A 172 6.20 22.00 22.27
N VAL A 173 6.32 20.70 22.01
CA VAL A 173 5.23 19.84 21.54
C VAL A 173 4.91 18.78 22.60
N LYS A 174 3.62 18.67 22.97
CA LYS A 174 3.14 17.67 23.95
C LYS A 174 2.26 16.58 23.33
N LYS A 175 1.49 16.93 22.32
CA LYS A 175 0.50 16.04 21.68
C LYS A 175 1.02 15.64 20.31
N LEU A 176 1.34 14.37 20.16
CA LEU A 176 1.94 13.80 18.96
C LEU A 176 0.98 12.77 18.36
N GLN A 177 0.95 12.69 17.03
CA GLN A 177 0.27 11.63 16.29
C GLN A 177 1.17 11.04 15.21
N TYR A 178 0.94 9.77 14.88
CA TYR A 178 1.52 9.11 13.73
C TYR A 178 0.47 8.27 12.99
N GLY A 179 0.44 8.41 11.66
CA GLY A 179 -0.41 7.60 10.78
C GLY A 179 -1.84 8.12 10.58
N ALA A 180 -2.22 9.23 11.22
CA ALA A 180 -3.54 9.83 11.00
C ALA A 180 -3.68 10.39 9.56
N PRO A 181 -4.79 10.11 8.86
CA PRO A 181 -5.08 10.76 7.59
C PRO A 181 -5.37 12.25 7.75
N MET A 182 -5.35 12.99 6.63
CA MET A 182 -5.66 14.42 6.61
C MET A 182 -7.04 14.70 7.22
N GLY A 183 -7.13 15.72 8.06
CA GLY A 183 -8.37 16.10 8.76
C GLY A 183 -8.63 15.34 10.07
N HIS A 184 -7.93 14.25 10.34
CA HIS A 184 -8.03 13.50 11.60
C HIS A 184 -6.96 13.93 12.59
N LEU A 185 -7.28 13.86 13.89
CA LEU A 185 -6.36 14.19 14.99
C LEU A 185 -5.66 15.55 14.80
N SER A 186 -6.39 16.55 14.28
CA SER A 186 -5.85 17.88 13.92
C SER A 186 -5.22 18.65 15.09
N ASN A 187 -5.62 18.32 16.32
CA ASN A 187 -5.06 18.89 17.56
C ASN A 187 -3.74 18.23 18.00
N TYR A 188 -3.21 17.29 17.20
CA TYR A 188 -1.95 16.60 17.45
C TYR A 188 -0.93 16.94 16.36
N THR A 189 0.32 17.08 16.76
CA THR A 189 1.44 17.32 15.84
C THR A 189 1.86 16.01 15.19
N ASN A 190 1.99 15.97 13.86
CA ASN A 190 2.46 14.77 13.17
C ASN A 190 3.96 14.61 13.42
N ILE A 191 4.35 13.56 14.14
CA ILE A 191 5.77 13.32 14.46
C ILE A 191 6.63 13.02 13.22
N GLY A 192 6.04 12.51 12.13
CA GLY A 192 6.77 12.33 10.87
C GLY A 192 7.00 13.62 10.09
N ARG A 193 6.64 14.78 10.65
CA ARG A 193 6.91 16.12 10.10
C ARG A 193 7.72 16.99 11.07
N LEU A 194 8.14 16.43 12.19
CA LEU A 194 9.03 17.06 13.14
C LEU A 194 10.48 16.80 12.77
#